data_AF-A0AAX1J758-F1
#
_entry.id   AF-A0AAX1J758-F1
#
_cell.length_a   1.000
_cell.length_b   1.000
_cell.length_c   1.000
_cell.angle_alpha   90.00
_cell.angle_beta   90.00
_cell.angle_gamma   90.00
#
_symmetry.space_group_name_H-M   'P 1'
#
loop_
_entity.id
_entity.type
_entity.pdbx_description
1 polymer ?
#
loop_
_entity_poly.entity_id
_entity_poly.type
_entity_poly.pdbx_seq_one_letter_code
_entity_poly.pdbx_strand_id
1 'polypeptide(L)' 'MSPDRRRRAVVMLVERFGVSQRRACRVVGQHRSVQQYGPQRPDGVEQRLRA' A
#
# COMPACT_ATOMS: atom_id res chain seq x y z
N MET A 1 0.14 -14.31 -2.56
CA MET A 1 0.70 -13.21 -1.73
C MET A 1 -0.41 -12.19 -1.47
N SER A 2 -0.67 -11.80 -0.22
CA SER A 2 -1.77 -10.87 0.09
C SER A 2 -1.49 -9.45 -0.43
N PRO A 3 -2.53 -8.64 -0.71
CA PRO A 3 -2.37 -7.24 -1.10
C PRO A 3 -1.53 -6.43 -0.10
N ASP A 4 -1.73 -6.65 1.20
CA ASP A 4 -0.94 -5.98 2.25
C ASP A 4 0.54 -6.38 2.23
N ARG A 5 0.85 -7.66 1.93
CA ARG A 5 2.24 -8.10 1.80
C ARG A 5 2.92 -7.45 0.58
N ARG A 6 2.19 -7.25 -0.53
CA ARG A 6 2.68 -6.45 -1.69
C ARG A 6 2.94 -5.00 -1.32
N ARG A 7 2.01 -4.36 -0.60
CA ARG A 7 2.17 -2.97 -0.15
C ARG A 7 3.39 -2.78 0.73
N ARG A 8 3.60 -3.68 1.69
CA ARG A 8 4.79 -3.68 2.56
C ARG A 8 6.06 -3.87 1.74
N ALA A 9 6.08 -4.78 0.78
CA ALA A 9 7.25 -4.96 -0.10
C ALA A 9 7.61 -3.68 -0.88
N VAL A 10 6.63 -2.92 -1.37
CA VAL A 10 6.86 -1.62 -2.02
C VAL A 10 7.54 -0.63 -1.07
N VAL A 11 7.05 -0.52 0.18
CA VAL A 11 7.63 0.36 1.21
C VAL A 11 9.08 -0.03 1.47
N MET A 12 9.34 -1.32 1.71
CA MET A 12 10.68 -1.84 1.97
C MET A 12 11.66 -1.55 0.83
N LEU A 13 11.18 -1.62 -0.43
CA LEU A 13 12.02 -1.31 -1.59
C LEU A 13 12.41 0.16 -1.65
N VAL A 14 11.46 1.06 -1.37
CA VAL A 14 11.73 2.50 -1.33
C VAL A 14 12.72 2.82 -0.21
N GLU A 15 12.49 2.31 0.99
CA GLU A 15 13.32 2.61 2.18
C GLU A 15 14.73 2.04 2.08
N ARG A 16 14.88 0.79 1.61
CA ARG A 16 16.19 0.11 1.61
C ARG A 16 17.05 0.42 0.38
N PHE A 17 16.42 0.73 -0.74
CA PHE A 17 17.14 0.91 -2.01
C PHE A 17 17.03 2.33 -2.58
N GLY A 18 16.31 3.25 -1.90
CA GLY A 18 16.15 4.64 -2.34
C GLY A 18 15.43 4.80 -3.69
N VAL A 19 14.75 3.75 -4.16
CA VAL A 19 14.06 3.79 -5.44
C VAL A 19 12.73 4.53 -5.33
N SER A 20 12.28 5.16 -6.41
CA SER A 20 10.96 5.78 -6.42
C SER A 20 9.85 4.75 -6.24
N GLN A 21 8.74 5.16 -5.61
CA GLN A 21 7.55 4.31 -5.45
C GLN A 21 7.06 3.74 -6.79
N ARG A 22 7.16 4.51 -7.89
CA ARG A 22 6.85 4.03 -9.25
C ARG A 22 7.70 2.83 -9.65
N ARG A 23 9.01 2.89 -9.39
CA ARG A 23 9.95 1.79 -9.69
C ARG A 23 9.67 0.59 -8.79
N ALA A 24 9.48 0.80 -7.49
CA ALA A 24 9.14 -0.26 -6.55
C ALA A 24 7.82 -0.97 -6.91
N CYS A 25 6.78 -0.24 -7.31
CA CYS A 25 5.50 -0.79 -7.77
C CYS A 25 5.67 -1.68 -9.02
N ARG A 26 6.47 -1.25 -10.00
CA ARG A 26 6.78 -2.08 -11.18
C ARG A 26 7.51 -3.37 -10.80
N VAL A 27 8.50 -3.31 -9.91
CA VAL A 27 9.26 -4.49 -9.46
C VAL A 27 8.36 -5.49 -8.72
N VAL A 28 7.46 -5.02 -7.86
CA VAL A 28 6.53 -5.87 -7.10
C VAL A 28 5.38 -6.40 -7.98
N GLY A 29 5.20 -5.88 -9.19
CA GLY A 29 4.05 -6.18 -10.06
C GLY A 29 2.73 -5.61 -9.53
N GLN A 30 2.80 -4.51 -8.76
CA GLN A 30 1.65 -3.84 -8.17
C GLN A 30 1.34 -2.55 -8.93
N HIS A 31 0.07 -2.32 -9.31
CA HIS A 31 -0.32 -1.02 -9.85
C HIS A 31 -0.19 0.07 -8.76
N ARG A 32 0.38 1.22 -9.11
CA ARG A 32 0.68 2.30 -8.17
C ARG A 32 -0.56 2.82 -7.43
N SER A 33 -1.73 2.80 -8.07
CA SER A 33 -2.98 3.25 -7.42
C SER A 33 -3.29 2.45 -6.15
N VAL A 34 -2.95 1.16 -6.09
CA VAL A 34 -3.17 0.32 -4.90
C VAL A 34 -2.28 0.71 -3.73
N GLN A 35 -1.09 1.26 -4.02
CA GLN A 35 -0.20 1.81 -3.00
C GLN A 35 -0.63 3.22 -2.58
N GLN A 36 -1.15 4.02 -3.52
CA GLN A 36 -1.56 5.41 -3.29
C GLN A 36 -2.89 5.49 -2.54
N TYR A 37 -3.87 4.68 -2.93
CA TYR A 37 -5.15 4.48 -2.25
C TYR A 37 -5.05 3.23 -1.37
N GLY A 38 -4.10 3.27 -0.43
CA GLY A 38 -4.03 2.27 0.64
C GLY A 38 -5.39 2.08 1.33
N PRO A 39 -5.56 1.02 2.13
CA PRO A 39 -6.85 0.76 2.76
C PRO A 39 -7.22 1.99 3.59
N GLN A 40 -8.30 2.68 3.19
CA GLN A 40 -8.83 3.78 3.97
C GLN A 40 -9.29 3.18 5.29
N ARG A 41 -8.78 3.72 6.40
CA ARG A 41 -9.35 3.43 7.70
C ARG A 41 -10.80 3.94 7.61
N PRO A 42 -11.82 3.11 7.90
CA PRO A 42 -13.19 3.60 7.95
C PRO A 42 -13.21 4.82 8.85
N ASP A 43 -13.92 5.87 8.42
CA ASP A 43 -13.99 7.08 9.20
C ASP A 43 -14.68 6.82 10.55
N GLY A 44 -14.60 7.77 11.49
CA GLY A 44 -15.17 7.60 12.82
C GLY A 44 -16.70 7.38 12.82
N VAL A 45 -17.38 7.67 11.70
CA VAL A 45 -18.81 7.42 11.52
C VAL A 45 -19.03 5.97 11.12
N GLU A 46 -18.32 5.48 10.11
CA GLU A 46 -18.36 4.08 9.69
C GLU A 46 -17.92 3.12 10.81
N GLN A 47 -16.93 3.49 11.63
CA GLN A 47 -16.49 2.65 12.75
C GLN A 47 -17.58 2.46 13.81
N ARG A 48 -18.37 3.50 14.09
CA ARG A 48 -19.48 3.42 15.07
C ARG A 48 -20.64 2.58 14.56
N LEU A 49 -20.84 2.51 13.25
CA LEU A 49 -21.92 1.74 12.63
C LEU A 49 -21.61 0.23 12.55
N ARG A 50 -20.34 -0.16 12.70
CA ARG A 50 -19.88 -1.56 12.63
C ARG A 50 -19.70 -2.22 14.00
N ALA A 51 -19.84 -1.47 15.10
CA ALA A 51 -19.72 -1.94 16.48
C ALA A 51 -21.09 -2.37 17.02
#